data_AF-A0A2R6N1Z2-F1
#
_entry.id   AF-A0A2R6N1Z2-F1
#
_cell.length_a   1.000
_cell.length_b   1.000
_cell.length_c   1.000
_cell.angle_alpha   90.00
_cell.angle_beta   90.00
_cell.angle_gamma   90.00
#
_symmetry.space_group_name_H-M   'P 1'
#
loop_
_entity.id
_entity.type
_entity.pdbx_description
1 polymer ?
#
loop_
_entity_poly.entity_id
_entity_poly.type
_entity_poly.pdbx_seq_one_letter_code
_entity_poly.pdbx_strand_id
1 'polypeptide(L)'
;FVAEFIGDPAMNIVPTTLVRDTDGHALDHPEFRLPLPGAETLEAERDSEVRLGVRPEDLYLAEESSKEFRGGIAEIVEVTEPLGDSLLLECTIGTDTVKVQSSPRSGVQYGDTVELAYDPERLHLFDAKTGQTLYHSASADSVDRSSQQERSVIE
;
A
#
# COMPACT_ATOMS: atom_id res chain seq x y z
N PHE A 1 8.26 9.19 -11.17
CA PHE A 1 8.54 8.61 -9.84
C PHE A 1 9.41 7.38 -10.02
N VAL A 2 10.35 7.09 -9.10
CA VAL A 2 11.18 5.87 -9.21
C VAL A 2 10.40 4.63 -8.74
N ALA A 3 9.41 4.80 -7.86
CA ALA A 3 8.61 3.72 -7.28
C ALA A 3 7.83 2.88 -8.33
N GLU A 4 7.40 3.49 -9.45
CA GLU A 4 6.74 2.77 -10.56
C GLU A 4 7.70 1.83 -11.31
N PHE A 5 9.02 1.99 -11.14
CA PHE A 5 10.05 1.25 -11.88
C PHE A 5 10.87 0.28 -11.01
N ILE A 6 10.66 0.27 -9.69
CA ILE A 6 11.40 -0.58 -8.76
C ILE A 6 10.44 -1.54 -8.06
N GLY A 7 10.68 -2.84 -8.27
CA GLY A 7 9.83 -3.93 -7.83
C GLY A 7 9.30 -4.71 -9.04
N ASP A 8 9.25 -6.03 -8.93
CA ASP A 8 8.55 -6.89 -9.89
C ASP A 8 7.57 -7.76 -9.10
N PRO A 9 6.25 -7.51 -9.20
CA PRO A 9 5.60 -6.47 -10.00
C PRO A 9 5.83 -5.05 -9.45
N ALA A 10 5.65 -4.05 -10.31
CA ALA A 10 5.78 -2.64 -9.91
C ALA A 10 4.74 -2.24 -8.85
N MET A 11 5.10 -1.25 -8.02
CA MET A 11 4.20 -0.66 -7.03
C MET A 11 2.97 -0.03 -7.70
N ASN A 12 1.80 -0.19 -7.08
CA ASN A 12 0.59 0.53 -7.48
C ASN A 12 0.70 1.99 -7.08
N ILE A 13 0.44 2.90 -8.02
CA ILE A 13 0.40 4.34 -7.76
C ILE A 13 -0.98 4.87 -8.13
N VAL A 14 -1.75 5.32 -7.13
CA VAL A 14 -3.11 5.82 -7.28
C VAL A 14 -3.18 7.31 -6.90
N PRO A 15 -3.73 8.20 -7.75
CA PRO A 15 -3.96 9.59 -7.38
C PRO A 15 -4.99 9.70 -6.25
N THR A 16 -4.69 10.43 -5.19
CA THR A 16 -5.62 10.65 -4.07
C THR A 16 -5.45 12.06 -3.50
N THR A 17 -6.36 12.46 -2.60
CA THR A 17 -6.22 13.70 -1.82
C THR A 17 -5.99 13.36 -0.37
N LEU A 18 -4.93 13.90 0.23
CA LEU A 18 -4.68 13.80 1.67
C LEU A 18 -5.55 14.82 2.39
N VAL A 19 -6.51 14.32 3.16
CA VAL A 19 -7.44 15.12 3.95
C VAL A 19 -7.16 14.96 5.43
N ARG A 20 -7.56 15.97 6.22
CA ARG A 20 -7.50 15.92 7.69
C ARG A 20 -8.91 15.84 8.24
N ASP A 21 -9.17 14.78 8.99
CA ASP A 21 -10.41 14.49 9.68
C ASP A 21 -10.29 14.74 11.19
N THR A 22 -11.38 14.52 11.93
CA THR A 22 -11.40 14.61 13.40
C THR A 22 -10.43 13.64 14.08
N ASP A 23 -10.25 12.47 13.47
CA ASP A 23 -9.50 11.34 14.06
C ASP A 23 -8.10 11.16 13.48
N GLY A 24 -7.66 12.07 12.59
CA GLY A 24 -6.32 12.03 11.98
C GLY A 24 -6.32 12.35 10.49
N HIS A 25 -5.40 11.73 9.75
CA HIS A 25 -5.31 11.87 8.31
C HIS A 25 -6.04 10.74 7.59
N ALA A 26 -6.55 11.03 6.40
CA ALA A 26 -7.12 10.03 5.50
C ALA A 26 -6.80 10.36 4.05
N LEU A 27 -6.82 9.34 3.20
CA LEU A 27 -6.78 9.50 1.75
C LEU A 27 -8.20 9.45 1.21
N ASP A 28 -8.56 10.47 0.44
CA ASP A 28 -9.85 10.60 -0.20
C ASP A 28 -9.71 10.30 -1.69
N HIS A 29 -10.57 9.41 -2.18
CA HIS A 29 -10.68 8.99 -3.57
C HIS A 29 -12.17 8.81 -3.90
N PRO A 30 -12.63 9.01 -5.15
CA PRO A 30 -14.04 8.82 -5.50
C PRO A 30 -14.61 7.44 -5.14
N GLU A 31 -13.77 6.40 -5.17
CA GLU A 31 -14.16 5.01 -4.95
C GLU A 31 -13.86 4.47 -3.55
N PHE A 32 -13.01 5.18 -2.77
CA PHE A 32 -12.60 4.71 -1.45
C PHE A 32 -12.13 5.85 -0.57
N ARG A 33 -12.14 5.61 0.74
CA ARG A 33 -11.53 6.50 1.73
C ARG A 33 -10.69 5.66 2.68
N LEU A 34 -9.39 5.95 2.76
CA LEU A 34 -8.43 5.17 3.55
C LEU A 34 -7.99 5.97 4.77
N PRO A 35 -8.45 5.63 5.98
CA PRO A 35 -7.88 6.15 7.21
C PRO A 35 -6.37 5.84 7.33
N LEU A 36 -5.61 6.80 7.84
CA LEU A 36 -4.17 6.68 8.14
C LEU A 36 -3.92 6.89 9.64
N PRO A 37 -4.30 5.91 10.50
CA PRO A 37 -3.97 5.97 11.93
C PRO A 37 -2.45 6.02 12.12
N GLY A 38 -1.96 6.78 13.11
CA GLY A 38 -0.53 6.89 13.39
C GLY A 38 0.26 7.80 12.43
N ALA A 39 -0.44 8.53 11.55
CA ALA A 39 0.16 9.45 10.59
C ALA A 39 0.08 10.92 11.07
N GLU A 40 0.05 11.17 12.38
CA GLU A 40 -0.11 12.51 12.97
C GLU A 40 1.08 13.43 12.67
N THR A 41 2.24 12.86 12.35
CA THR A 41 3.48 13.56 12.00
C THR A 41 3.59 13.94 10.53
N LEU A 42 2.58 13.61 9.70
CA LEU A 42 2.54 14.05 8.31
C LEU A 42 2.44 15.57 8.21
N GLU A 43 3.55 16.21 7.89
CA GLU A 43 3.58 17.63 7.56
C GLU A 43 3.16 17.83 6.09
N ALA A 44 1.85 17.83 5.85
CA ALA A 44 1.27 18.15 4.56
C ALA A 44 0.20 19.24 4.71
N GLU A 45 0.06 20.09 3.69
CA GLU A 45 -1.03 21.05 3.66
C GLU A 45 -2.38 20.32 3.61
N ARG A 46 -3.43 20.94 4.16
CA ARG A 46 -4.78 20.37 4.11
C ARG A 46 -5.21 20.22 2.64
N ASP A 47 -5.86 19.09 2.33
CA ASP A 47 -6.42 18.81 1.01
C ASP A 47 -5.34 18.77 -0.10
N SER A 48 -4.13 18.31 0.26
CA SER A 48 -3.01 18.17 -0.68
C SER A 48 -3.25 17.02 -1.65
N GLU A 49 -3.01 17.26 -2.94
CA GLU A 49 -2.93 16.19 -3.93
C GLU A 49 -1.70 15.33 -3.68
N VAL A 50 -1.90 14.02 -3.51
CA VAL A 50 -0.83 13.06 -3.25
C VAL A 50 -0.97 11.83 -4.16
N ARG A 51 0.11 11.08 -4.28
CA ARG A 51 0.12 9.77 -4.91
C ARG A 51 0.21 8.72 -3.82
N LEU A 52 -0.79 7.85 -3.74
CA LEU A 52 -0.80 6.67 -2.90
C LEU A 52 0.02 5.57 -3.57
N GLY A 53 1.08 5.14 -2.92
CA GLY A 53 1.85 3.95 -3.25
C GLY A 53 1.47 2.77 -2.38
N VAL A 54 1.11 1.64 -3.00
CA VAL A 54 0.93 0.36 -2.30
C VAL A 54 1.54 -0.75 -3.13
N ARG A 55 2.35 -1.61 -2.51
CA ARG A 55 2.94 -2.74 -3.23
C ARG A 55 1.89 -3.82 -3.50
N PRO A 56 1.99 -4.59 -4.60
CA PRO A 56 1.04 -5.67 -4.86
C PRO A 56 0.89 -6.68 -3.72
N GLU A 57 1.98 -7.00 -3.01
CA GLU A 57 2.00 -7.91 -1.85
C GLU A 57 1.40 -7.31 -0.56
N ASP A 58 1.21 -5.99 -0.53
CA ASP A 58 0.69 -5.23 0.61
C ASP A 58 -0.78 -4.80 0.39
N LEU A 59 -1.38 -5.25 -0.71
CA LEU A 59 -2.80 -5.13 -1.01
C LEU A 59 -3.42 -6.53 -0.93
N TYR A 60 -4.53 -6.66 -0.23
CA TYR A 60 -5.10 -7.96 0.11
C TYR A 60 -6.51 -8.10 -0.41
N LEU A 61 -6.91 -9.32 -0.77
CA LEU A 61 -8.33 -9.65 -0.85
C LEU A 61 -8.91 -9.69 0.57
N ALA A 62 -10.01 -8.98 0.82
CA ALA A 62 -10.62 -8.90 2.15
C ALA A 62 -11.02 -10.28 2.69
N GLU A 63 -11.46 -11.20 1.82
CA GLU A 63 -11.83 -12.57 2.19
C GLU A 63 -10.63 -13.43 2.61
N GLU A 64 -9.42 -13.12 2.15
CA GLU A 64 -8.19 -13.87 2.45
C GLU A 64 -7.40 -13.30 3.62
N SER A 65 -7.79 -12.14 4.14
CA SER A 65 -6.99 -11.39 5.12
C SER A 65 -7.74 -11.11 6.42
N SER A 66 -6.99 -11.09 7.52
CA SER A 66 -7.48 -10.62 8.82
C SER A 66 -7.30 -9.11 9.00
N LYS A 67 -6.94 -8.37 7.94
CA LYS A 67 -6.76 -6.92 8.01
C LYS A 67 -8.10 -6.27 8.30
N GLU A 68 -8.10 -5.23 9.14
CA GLU A 68 -9.32 -4.55 9.55
C GLU A 68 -9.71 -3.42 8.58
N PHE A 69 -8.72 -2.81 7.92
CA PHE A 69 -8.94 -1.67 7.03
C PHE A 69 -9.30 -2.11 5.61
N ARG A 70 -10.30 -1.43 5.02
CA ARG A 70 -10.85 -1.75 3.69
C ARG A 70 -10.44 -0.70 2.66
N GLY A 71 -9.95 -1.19 1.53
CA GLY A 71 -9.37 -0.44 0.42
C GLY A 71 -10.35 -0.08 -0.70
N GLY A 72 -11.64 -0.42 -0.55
CA GLY A 72 -12.66 -0.23 -1.59
C GLY A 72 -13.02 -1.53 -2.31
N ILE A 73 -13.94 -1.41 -3.26
CA ILE A 73 -14.41 -2.51 -4.11
C ILE A 73 -13.69 -2.42 -5.46
N ALA A 74 -13.23 -3.57 -5.96
CA ALA A 74 -12.49 -3.67 -7.21
C ALA A 74 -13.06 -4.78 -8.10
N GLU A 75 -13.05 -4.58 -9.41
CA GLU A 75 -13.37 -5.62 -10.40
C GLU A 75 -12.08 -6.25 -10.93
N ILE A 76 -12.01 -7.58 -10.93
CA ILE A 76 -10.88 -8.33 -11.47
C ILE A 76 -10.95 -8.33 -13.00
N VAL A 77 -9.95 -7.74 -13.64
CA VAL A 77 -9.86 -7.61 -15.10
C VAL A 77 -8.76 -8.50 -15.69
N GLU A 78 -7.83 -8.99 -14.88
CA GLU A 78 -6.88 -10.03 -15.29
C GLU A 78 -6.52 -10.92 -14.12
N VAL A 79 -6.39 -12.22 -14.40
CA VAL A 79 -5.87 -13.22 -13.48
C VAL A 79 -4.72 -13.91 -14.20
N THR A 80 -3.50 -13.76 -13.70
CA THR A 80 -2.35 -14.43 -14.31
C THR A 80 -2.34 -15.91 -13.97
N GLU A 81 -1.55 -16.73 -14.69
CA GLU A 81 -1.25 -18.07 -14.20
C GLU A 81 -0.48 -17.98 -12.86
N PRO A 82 -0.70 -18.90 -11.90
CA PRO A 82 0.02 -18.90 -10.65
C PRO A 82 1.54 -18.96 -10.86
N LEU A 83 2.25 -17.99 -10.28
CA LEU A 83 3.71 -17.95 -10.27
C LEU A 83 4.20 -18.45 -8.91
N GLY A 84 4.48 -19.76 -8.84
CA GLY A 84 4.96 -20.39 -7.61
C GLY A 84 3.89 -20.43 -6.50
N ASP A 85 4.07 -19.60 -5.49
CA ASP A 85 3.22 -19.50 -4.30
C ASP A 85 2.25 -18.31 -4.34
N SER A 86 2.17 -17.60 -5.47
CA SER A 86 1.31 -16.43 -5.60
C SER A 86 0.57 -16.36 -6.94
N LEU A 87 -0.52 -15.62 -6.92
CA LEU A 87 -1.36 -15.26 -8.05
C LEU A 87 -1.31 -13.75 -8.20
N LEU A 88 -0.92 -13.23 -9.37
CA LEU A 88 -1.00 -11.81 -9.65
C LEU A 88 -2.36 -11.51 -10.27
N LEU A 89 -3.07 -10.56 -9.68
CA LEU A 89 -4.35 -10.06 -10.14
C LEU A 89 -4.17 -8.64 -10.64
N GLU A 90 -4.81 -8.31 -11.75
CA GLU A 90 -5.04 -6.94 -12.16
C GLU A 90 -6.51 -6.60 -11.89
N CYS A 91 -6.74 -5.56 -11.11
CA CYS A 91 -8.05 -5.12 -10.69
C CYS A 91 -8.27 -3.66 -11.09
N THR A 92 -9.53 -3.29 -11.31
CA THR A 92 -9.94 -1.90 -11.55
C THR A 92 -10.73 -1.37 -10.36
N ILE A 93 -10.41 -0.15 -9.95
CA ILE A 93 -11.13 0.61 -8.92
C ILE A 93 -11.53 1.94 -9.55
N GLY A 94 -12.80 2.06 -9.97
CA GLY A 94 -13.25 3.20 -10.77
C GLY A 94 -12.47 3.30 -12.08
N THR A 95 -11.61 4.31 -12.22
CA THR A 95 -10.78 4.52 -13.41
C THR A 95 -9.35 4.04 -13.27
N ASP A 96 -8.94 3.62 -12.07
CA ASP A 96 -7.57 3.25 -11.76
C ASP A 96 -7.37 1.74 -11.81
N THR A 97 -6.19 1.32 -12.26
CA THR A 97 -5.80 -0.08 -12.29
C THR A 97 -4.77 -0.34 -11.20
N VAL A 98 -4.98 -1.40 -10.43
CA VAL A 98 -4.07 -1.86 -9.38
C VAL A 98 -3.77 -3.34 -9.53
N LYS A 99 -2.59 -3.74 -9.07
CA LYS A 99 -2.13 -5.11 -9.00
C LYS A 99 -2.20 -5.62 -7.57
N VAL A 100 -2.69 -6.83 -7.40
CA VAL A 100 -2.83 -7.50 -6.10
C VAL A 100 -2.11 -8.84 -6.18
N GLN A 101 -1.23 -9.12 -5.22
CA GLN A 101 -0.63 -10.45 -5.10
C GLN A 101 -1.41 -11.26 -4.07
N SER A 102 -2.09 -12.30 -4.53
CA SER A 102 -3.01 -13.13 -3.74
C SER A 102 -2.53 -14.59 -3.70
N SER A 103 -3.16 -15.40 -2.85
CA SER A 103 -2.94 -16.84 -2.81
C SER A 103 -3.43 -17.51 -4.11
N PRO A 104 -2.70 -18.51 -4.66
CA PRO A 104 -3.20 -19.35 -5.75
C PRO A 104 -4.48 -20.12 -5.44
N ARG A 105 -4.92 -20.11 -4.17
CA ARG A 105 -6.12 -20.80 -3.67
C ARG A 105 -7.30 -19.87 -3.42
N SER A 106 -7.18 -18.59 -3.77
CA SER A 106 -8.23 -17.59 -3.60
C SER A 106 -9.54 -17.95 -4.31
N GLY A 107 -9.45 -18.70 -5.40
CA GLY A 107 -10.60 -19.13 -6.19
C GLY A 107 -11.21 -18.01 -7.04
N VAL A 108 -10.59 -16.83 -7.07
CA VAL A 108 -11.04 -15.68 -7.85
C VAL A 108 -10.89 -15.90 -9.34
N GLN A 109 -11.77 -15.26 -10.10
CA GLN A 109 -11.87 -15.37 -11.54
C GLN A 109 -11.96 -14.00 -12.20
N TYR A 110 -11.68 -13.97 -13.50
CA TYR A 110 -11.93 -12.79 -14.33
C TYR A 110 -13.41 -12.38 -14.22
N GLY A 111 -13.66 -11.08 -14.02
CA GLY A 111 -14.98 -10.48 -13.87
C GLY A 111 -15.55 -10.54 -12.45
N ASP A 112 -14.85 -11.15 -11.48
CA ASP A 112 -15.28 -11.12 -10.09
C ASP A 112 -15.15 -9.71 -9.51
N THR A 113 -16.09 -9.35 -8.64
CA THR A 113 -16.00 -8.14 -7.81
C THR A 113 -15.52 -8.53 -6.42
N VAL A 114 -14.42 -7.94 -5.98
CA VAL A 114 -13.78 -8.23 -4.69
C VAL A 114 -13.68 -6.97 -3.84
N GLU A 115 -13.76 -7.13 -2.53
CA GLU A 115 -13.36 -6.07 -1.59
C GLU A 115 -11.86 -6.19 -1.31
N LEU A 116 -11.15 -5.07 -1.40
CA LEU A 116 -9.75 -5.00 -1.05
C LEU A 116 -9.58 -4.61 0.41
N ALA A 117 -8.52 -5.09 1.02
CA ALA A 117 -8.06 -4.72 2.35
C ALA A 117 -6.62 -4.25 2.29
N TYR A 118 -6.23 -3.41 3.25
CA TYR A 118 -4.88 -2.85 3.30
C TYR A 118 -4.36 -2.76 4.73
N ASP A 119 -3.07 -2.52 4.84
CA ASP A 119 -2.40 -2.18 6.09
C ASP A 119 -1.95 -0.71 6.02
N PRO A 120 -2.49 0.20 6.86
CA PRO A 120 -2.07 1.60 6.88
C PRO A 120 -0.55 1.76 7.09
N GLU A 121 0.07 0.82 7.80
CA GLU A 121 1.52 0.79 8.06
C GLU A 121 2.35 0.25 6.89
N ARG A 122 1.74 0.01 5.73
CA ARG A 122 2.44 -0.41 4.50
C ARG A 122 2.16 0.52 3.32
N LEU A 123 1.50 1.64 3.57
CA LEU A 123 1.25 2.66 2.55
C LEU A 123 2.42 3.63 2.43
N HIS A 124 2.67 4.07 1.20
CA HIS A 124 3.61 5.12 0.86
C HIS A 124 2.85 6.31 0.30
N LEU A 125 3.21 7.53 0.70
CA LEU A 125 2.65 8.75 0.11
C LEU A 125 3.72 9.57 -0.53
N PHE A 126 3.41 10.11 -1.70
CA PHE A 126 4.28 11.03 -2.40
C PHE A 126 3.55 12.30 -2.79
N ASP A 127 4.27 13.42 -2.77
CA ASP A 127 3.75 14.72 -3.20
C ASP A 127 3.47 14.70 -4.71
N ALA A 128 2.25 15.06 -5.13
CA ALA A 128 1.86 14.95 -6.53
C ALA A 128 2.64 15.89 -7.48
N LYS A 129 3.21 16.99 -6.96
CA LYS A 129 3.89 18.02 -7.78
C LYS A 129 5.38 17.74 -7.94
N THR A 130 6.04 17.41 -6.83
CA THR A 130 7.51 17.27 -6.73
C THR A 130 7.96 15.83 -6.82
N GLY A 131 7.06 14.91 -6.44
CA GLY A 131 7.35 13.51 -6.28
C GLY A 131 8.25 13.11 -5.13
N GLN A 132 8.42 14.01 -4.17
CA GLN A 132 9.08 13.70 -2.91
C GLN A 132 8.22 12.76 -2.06
N THR A 133 8.86 11.84 -1.34
CA THR A 133 8.20 10.99 -0.36
C THR A 133 7.73 11.85 0.81
N LEU A 134 6.43 11.85 1.07
CA LEU A 134 5.80 12.53 2.21
C LEU A 134 5.62 11.59 3.39
N TYR A 135 5.34 10.31 3.11
CA TYR A 135 5.08 9.29 4.12
C TYR A 135 5.74 7.98 3.72
N HIS A 136 6.44 7.38 4.68
CA HIS A 136 6.84 5.99 4.64
C HIS A 136 6.43 5.40 5.97
N SER A 137 5.39 4.58 5.97
CA SER A 137 5.13 3.74 7.12
C SER A 137 6.27 2.74 7.26
N ALA A 138 6.81 2.60 8.48
CA ALA A 138 8.10 1.96 8.70
C ALA A 138 8.10 0.53 8.14
N SER A 139 8.94 0.30 7.11
CA SER A 139 9.43 -1.04 6.83
C SER A 139 10.13 -1.55 8.08
N ALA A 140 9.99 -2.84 8.38
CA ALA A 140 10.62 -3.56 9.49
C ALA A 140 12.17 -3.56 9.43
N ASP A 141 12.77 -2.37 9.46
CA ASP A 141 14.20 -2.08 9.43
C ASP A 141 14.59 -1.20 10.62
N SER A 142 13.97 -1.43 11.79
CA SER A 142 14.61 -1.12 13.07
C SER A 142 15.58 -2.24 13.41
N VAL A 143 16.67 -2.24 12.65
CA VAL A 143 17.97 -2.83 12.85
C VAL A 143 18.24 -3.42 14.26
N ASP A 144 18.43 -4.74 14.26
CA ASP A 144 19.45 -5.44 15.06
C ASP A 144 20.80 -4.71 14.93
N ARG A 145 21.06 -3.77 15.85
CA ARG A 145 22.38 -3.20 16.15
C ARG A 145 22.55 -3.24 17.65
N SER A 146 22.68 -4.44 18.19
CA SER A 146 23.15 -4.68 19.56
C SER A 146 24.08 -5.88 19.62
N SER A 147 25.04 -5.96 18.69
CA SER A 147 26.12 -6.96 18.81
C SER A 147 27.33 -6.60 17.96
N GLN A 148 27.88 -5.39 18.12
CA GLN A 148 29.26 -5.09 17.72
C GLN A 148 29.76 -3.74 18.26
N GLN A 149 29.82 -3.57 19.59
CA GLN A 149 30.78 -2.65 20.18
C GLN A 149 31.13 -3.05 21.60
N GLU A 150 31.98 -4.06 21.75
CA GLU A 150 32.85 -4.23 22.92
C GLU A 150 34.01 -5.17 22.53
N ARG A 151 34.95 -4.63 21.75
CA ARG A 151 36.34 -5.08 21.81
C ARG A 151 37.16 -4.01 22.53
N SER A 152 37.65 -4.41 23.69
CA SER A 152 39.01 -4.16 24.17
C SER A 152 39.34 -2.80 24.80
N VAL A 153 39.39 -2.78 26.13
CA VAL A 153 40.39 -2.09 26.96
C VAL A 153 40.68 -3.08 28.12
N ILE A 154 41.68 -3.95 28.02
CA ILE A 154 43.04 -3.77 28.58
C ILE A 154 43.02 -3.10 29.96
N GLU A 155 42.90 -3.89 31.03
CA GLU A 155 43.96 -4.05 32.07
C GLU A 155 43.70 -5.33 32.87
#